data_AF-A0A9P0IDX5-F1
#
_entry.id   AF-A0A9P0IDX5-F1
#
_cell.length_a   1.000
_cell.length_b   1.000
_cell.length_c   1.000
_cell.angle_alpha   90.00
_cell.angle_beta   90.00
_cell.angle_gamma   90.00
#
_symmetry.space_group_name_H-M   'P 1'
#
loop_
_entity.id
_entity.type
_entity.pdbx_description
1 polymer ?
#
loop_
_entity_poly.entity_id
_entity_poly.type
_entity_poly.pdbx_seq_one_letter_code
_entity_poly.pdbx_strand_id
1 'polypeptide(L)'
;MAEHLYEEAAILCARICKNDKNLWETQILKFSEVNQLRVISPYVPKTPEQALSSHIYELIFYEYLKLDSQGFLKLVQEWNPTLYKTGVIVKEVLEHLLNTEVDKNIYLEALALLYCYQKKYDKALTTYLTLQHKDVFTLITKHNMYNVIHDKILELMSLDSDKATAVLLDKTKVPVEVVEKQLANHDLLLFKYLDAYSKIEPNGRYHGKLVRLYAKYARDKLLPFLKCSDNYPIQEALDVCQNNLFYPEMVFLLGRIGNTREALQIIIEQLKNINQAINFCQEHNDKELWTDLIKRTVDKPEYVTLLLKRIGNYVDPRMLIQNIQSGCEIKDLKESLAKMMCDYHLQLSVQEACKVITLRNYFELHQKLIVNQQRGISVTDDFMCCACQAGS
;
A
#
# COMPACT_ATOMS: atom_id res chain seq x y z
N MET A 1 38.95 28.87 -38.11
CA MET A 1 40.12 29.72 -37.76
C MET A 1 39.79 30.79 -36.74
N ALA A 2 38.68 31.54 -36.88
CA ALA A 2 38.31 32.56 -35.89
C ALA A 2 37.86 31.99 -34.52
N GLU A 3 37.12 30.88 -34.48
CA GLU A 3 36.65 30.25 -33.23
C GLU A 3 37.79 29.87 -32.26
N HIS A 4 38.87 29.27 -32.76
CA HIS A 4 40.06 28.96 -31.95
C HIS A 4 40.77 30.20 -31.39
N LEU A 5 40.72 31.34 -32.10
CA LEU A 5 41.31 32.59 -31.61
C LEU A 5 40.49 33.18 -30.45
N TYR A 6 39.17 32.97 -30.44
CA TYR A 6 38.30 33.39 -29.33
C TYR A 6 38.48 32.50 -28.09
N GLU A 7 38.74 31.20 -28.28
CA GLU A 7 39.08 30.26 -27.19
C GLU A 7 40.39 30.65 -26.52
N GLU A 8 41.43 30.92 -27.31
CA GLU A 8 42.71 31.42 -26.81
C GLU A 8 42.56 32.76 -26.09
N ALA A 9 41.74 33.68 -26.63
CA ALA A 9 41.47 34.97 -26.01
C ALA A 9 40.73 34.83 -24.67
N ALA A 10 39.79 33.89 -24.54
CA ALA A 10 39.10 33.61 -23.28
C ALA A 10 40.05 33.05 -22.20
N ILE A 11 40.96 32.15 -22.59
CA ILE A 11 42.00 31.60 -21.70
C ILE A 11 42.95 32.72 -21.24
N LEU A 12 43.32 33.63 -22.14
CA LEU A 12 44.14 34.80 -21.81
C LEU A 12 43.41 35.75 -20.88
N CYS A 13 42.11 36.00 -21.08
CA CYS A 13 41.30 36.79 -20.15
C CYS A 13 41.28 36.17 -18.76
N ALA A 14 41.09 34.86 -18.64
CA ALA A 14 41.15 34.16 -17.35
C ALA A 14 42.49 34.36 -16.62
N ARG A 15 43.60 34.39 -17.37
CA ARG A 15 44.96 34.59 -16.83
C ARG A 15 45.25 36.04 -16.43
N ILE A 16 44.72 37.00 -17.18
CA ILE A 16 45.00 38.43 -17.03
C ILE A 16 44.07 39.07 -16.01
N CYS A 17 42.77 38.79 -16.09
CA CYS A 17 41.75 39.46 -15.29
C CYS A 17 41.81 39.06 -13.80
N LYS A 18 42.24 37.83 -13.46
CA LYS A 18 42.40 37.33 -12.06
C LYS A 18 41.24 37.82 -11.15
N ASN A 19 41.51 38.73 -10.20
CA ASN A 19 40.54 39.25 -9.23
C ASN A 19 39.98 40.65 -9.60
N ASP A 20 40.39 41.23 -10.73
CA ASP A 20 39.96 42.57 -11.14
C ASP A 20 38.57 42.52 -11.79
N LYS A 21 37.57 43.00 -11.06
CA LYS A 21 36.17 42.99 -11.48
C LYS A 21 35.93 43.90 -12.69
N ASN A 22 36.49 45.10 -12.72
CA ASN A 22 36.25 46.08 -13.79
C ASN A 22 36.86 45.61 -15.12
N LEU A 23 38.03 44.96 -15.04
CA LEU A 23 38.67 44.37 -16.21
C LEU A 23 37.83 43.23 -16.79
N TRP A 24 37.31 42.34 -15.93
CA TRP A 24 36.40 41.28 -16.33
C TRP A 24 35.14 41.81 -17.03
N GLU A 25 34.47 42.81 -16.46
CA GLU A 25 33.26 43.39 -17.06
C GLU A 25 33.55 44.01 -18.44
N THR A 26 34.65 44.75 -18.57
CA THR A 26 35.04 45.38 -19.84
C THR A 26 35.36 44.34 -20.91
N GLN A 27 36.05 43.25 -20.56
CA GLN A 27 36.34 42.18 -21.52
C GLN A 27 35.06 41.43 -21.91
N ILE A 28 34.20 41.09 -20.95
CA ILE A 28 32.96 40.37 -21.24
C ILE A 28 32.04 41.20 -22.14
N LEU A 29 31.97 42.52 -21.96
CA LEU A 29 31.23 43.41 -22.88
C LEU A 29 31.79 43.36 -24.31
N LYS A 30 33.12 43.32 -24.49
CA LYS A 30 33.74 43.15 -25.81
C LYS A 30 33.43 41.79 -26.44
N PHE A 31 33.39 40.72 -25.65
CA PHE A 31 32.95 39.40 -26.13
C PHE A 31 31.45 39.38 -26.47
N SER A 32 30.63 40.17 -25.76
CA SER A 32 29.21 40.34 -26.05
C SER A 32 28.96 41.03 -27.40
N GLU A 33 29.76 42.03 -27.78
CA GLU A 33 29.65 42.71 -29.07
C GLU A 33 29.88 41.76 -30.26
N VAL A 34 30.62 40.67 -30.03
CA VAL A 34 30.97 39.67 -31.05
C VAL A 34 30.07 38.41 -30.96
N ASN A 35 29.11 38.37 -30.03
CA ASN A 35 28.24 37.20 -29.75
C ASN A 35 29.02 35.90 -29.51
N GLN A 36 30.12 35.98 -28.75
CA GLN A 36 30.98 34.84 -28.39
C GLN A 36 31.09 34.67 -26.87
N LEU A 37 30.02 35.00 -26.12
CA LEU A 37 29.98 34.85 -24.66
C LEU A 37 30.02 33.38 -24.22
N ARG A 38 29.67 32.43 -25.11
CA ARG A 38 29.77 30.99 -24.82
C ARG A 38 31.19 30.52 -24.52
N VAL A 39 32.19 31.14 -25.15
CA VAL A 39 33.59 30.74 -25.03
C VAL A 39 34.21 31.24 -23.72
N ILE A 40 33.77 32.42 -23.25
CA ILE A 40 34.26 33.01 -21.99
C ILE A 40 33.51 32.49 -20.76
N SER A 41 32.25 32.02 -20.92
CA SER A 41 31.38 31.57 -19.82
C SER A 41 32.00 30.57 -18.83
N PRO A 42 32.85 29.59 -19.24
CA PRO A 42 33.43 28.63 -18.30
C PRO A 42 34.46 29.24 -17.36
N TYR A 43 35.06 30.37 -17.77
CA TYR A 43 36.18 31.02 -17.08
C TYR A 43 35.76 32.22 -16.23
N VAL A 44 34.50 32.66 -16.33
CA VAL A 44 33.97 33.76 -15.53
C VAL A 44 33.93 33.38 -14.05
N PRO A 45 34.22 34.31 -13.11
CA PRO A 45 34.11 34.04 -11.68
C PRO A 45 32.72 33.51 -11.27
N LYS A 46 32.69 32.29 -10.71
CA LYS A 46 31.46 31.60 -10.28
C LYS A 46 31.22 31.69 -8.76
N THR A 47 32.15 32.24 -7.99
CA THR A 47 32.05 32.34 -6.53
C THR A 47 31.40 33.67 -6.10
N PRO A 48 30.52 33.67 -5.07
CA PRO A 48 29.84 34.89 -4.62
C PRO A 48 30.81 36.01 -4.18
N GLU A 49 31.97 35.64 -3.63
CA GLU A 49 33.00 36.57 -3.15
C GLU A 49 33.67 37.36 -4.29
N GLN A 50 33.74 36.76 -5.48
CA GLN A 50 34.32 37.35 -6.69
C GLN A 50 33.26 37.73 -7.73
N ALA A 51 31.99 37.76 -7.32
CA ALA A 51 30.88 38.07 -8.22
C ALA A 51 31.07 39.42 -8.92
N LEU A 52 30.80 39.41 -10.23
CA LEU A 52 30.69 40.59 -11.08
C LEU A 52 29.29 41.21 -10.95
N SER A 53 29.03 42.31 -11.66
CA SER A 53 27.69 42.85 -11.80
C SER A 53 26.71 41.80 -12.33
N SER A 54 25.52 41.71 -11.70
CA SER A 54 24.46 40.77 -12.10
C SER A 54 24.09 40.86 -13.58
N HIS A 55 24.23 42.05 -14.17
CA HIS A 55 23.96 42.28 -15.59
C HIS A 55 24.84 41.44 -16.52
N ILE A 56 26.10 41.19 -16.14
CA ILE A 56 27.04 40.43 -16.96
C ILE A 56 26.63 38.95 -17.04
N TYR A 57 26.21 38.38 -15.90
CA TYR A 57 25.67 37.03 -15.88
C TYR A 57 24.35 36.94 -16.66
N GLU A 58 23.51 37.97 -16.60
CA GLU A 58 22.28 38.05 -17.40
C GLU A 58 22.58 38.04 -18.90
N LEU A 59 23.55 38.82 -19.39
CA LEU A 59 23.99 38.82 -20.79
C LEU A 59 24.43 37.44 -21.28
N ILE A 60 25.19 36.70 -20.46
CA ILE A 60 25.61 35.34 -20.79
C ILE A 60 24.38 34.43 -20.89
N PHE A 61 23.45 34.50 -19.94
CA PHE A 61 22.19 33.74 -20.02
C PHE A 61 21.38 34.06 -21.28
N TYR A 62 21.32 35.33 -21.71
CA TYR A 62 20.62 35.72 -22.93
C TYR A 62 21.21 35.12 -24.20
N GLU A 63 22.53 35.06 -24.31
CA GLU A 63 23.20 34.47 -25.48
C GLU A 63 22.96 32.95 -25.52
N TYR A 64 23.07 32.26 -24.38
CA TYR A 64 22.75 30.84 -24.28
C TYR A 64 21.28 30.55 -24.57
N LEU A 65 20.35 31.39 -24.08
CA LEU A 65 18.92 31.23 -24.33
C LEU A 65 18.59 31.20 -25.83
N LYS A 66 19.29 32.01 -26.65
CA LYS A 66 19.06 32.12 -28.10
C LYS A 66 19.77 31.04 -28.93
N LEU A 67 20.92 30.54 -28.48
CA LEU A 67 21.82 29.74 -29.32
C LEU A 67 22.01 28.29 -28.83
N ASP A 68 21.82 28.00 -27.54
CA ASP A 68 22.09 26.68 -26.96
C ASP A 68 21.19 26.39 -25.74
N SER A 69 20.13 25.61 -25.99
CA SER A 69 19.16 25.17 -24.98
C SER A 69 19.78 24.32 -23.87
N GLN A 70 20.69 23.40 -24.21
CA GLN A 70 21.32 22.51 -23.24
C GLN A 70 22.38 23.22 -22.40
N GLY A 71 23.16 24.10 -23.04
CA GLY A 71 24.11 24.96 -22.33
C GLY A 71 23.42 25.86 -21.31
N PHE A 72 22.26 26.42 -21.67
CA PHE A 72 21.45 27.22 -20.76
C PHE A 72 21.04 26.44 -19.49
N LEU A 73 20.53 25.22 -19.64
CA LEU A 73 20.16 24.38 -18.49
C LEU A 73 21.35 24.08 -17.57
N LYS A 74 22.52 23.75 -18.15
CA LYS A 74 23.75 23.51 -17.38
C LYS A 74 24.18 24.74 -16.58
N LEU A 75 24.10 25.93 -17.18
CA LEU A 75 24.41 27.17 -16.47
C LEU A 75 23.47 27.40 -15.29
N VAL A 76 22.17 27.16 -15.46
CA VAL A 76 21.18 27.30 -14.37
C VAL A 76 21.48 26.31 -13.22
N GLN A 77 21.96 25.11 -13.52
CA GLN A 77 22.33 24.10 -12.53
C GLN A 77 23.66 24.40 -11.81
N GLU A 78 24.66 24.91 -12.53
CA GLU A 78 26.01 25.17 -11.98
C GLU A 78 26.12 26.50 -11.23
N TRP A 79 25.46 27.55 -11.71
CA TRP A 79 25.69 28.90 -11.21
C TRP A 79 24.87 29.20 -9.95
N ASN A 80 25.51 29.86 -8.98
CA ASN A 80 24.83 30.26 -7.77
C ASN A 80 23.75 31.32 -8.08
N PRO A 81 22.49 31.13 -7.63
CA PRO A 81 21.40 32.08 -7.87
C PRO A 81 21.62 33.48 -7.31
N THR A 82 22.60 33.69 -6.43
CA THR A 82 22.96 35.02 -5.90
C THR A 82 23.73 35.89 -6.91
N LEU A 83 24.26 35.29 -7.98
CA LEU A 83 25.08 35.99 -8.97
C LEU A 83 24.25 36.84 -9.95
N TYR A 84 22.99 36.47 -10.19
CA TYR A 84 22.12 37.09 -11.19
C TYR A 84 20.73 37.38 -10.63
N LYS A 85 20.01 38.34 -11.25
CA LYS A 85 18.62 38.59 -10.86
C LYS A 85 17.72 37.53 -11.48
N THR A 86 17.40 36.50 -10.71
CA THR A 86 16.53 35.38 -11.15
C THR A 86 15.20 35.86 -11.73
N GLY A 87 14.66 37.00 -11.26
CA GLY A 87 13.43 37.62 -11.77
C GLY A 87 13.50 38.00 -13.24
N VAL A 88 14.64 38.56 -13.67
CA VAL A 88 14.87 39.00 -15.05
C VAL A 88 14.96 37.77 -15.96
N ILE A 89 15.79 36.79 -15.58
CA ILE A 89 15.96 35.55 -16.37
C ILE A 89 14.63 34.80 -16.54
N VAL A 90 13.81 34.70 -15.50
CA VAL A 90 12.49 34.04 -15.59
C VAL A 90 11.57 34.74 -16.60
N LYS A 91 11.53 36.07 -16.60
CA LYS A 91 10.69 36.83 -17.55
C LYS A 91 11.09 36.52 -18.99
N GLU A 92 12.39 36.45 -19.23
CA GLU A 92 12.97 36.30 -20.55
C GLU A 92 12.84 34.86 -21.07
N VAL A 93 12.98 33.87 -20.19
CA VAL A 93 12.67 32.47 -20.51
C VAL A 93 11.18 32.31 -20.87
N LEU A 94 10.28 32.99 -20.16
CA LEU A 94 8.85 32.98 -20.48
C LEU A 94 8.56 33.63 -21.84
N GLU A 95 9.16 34.79 -22.13
CA GLU A 95 9.03 35.46 -23.44
C GLU A 95 9.61 34.59 -24.57
N HIS A 96 10.71 33.89 -24.33
CA HIS A 96 11.29 32.95 -25.30
C HIS A 96 10.40 31.72 -25.52
N LEU A 97 9.81 31.15 -24.47
CA LEU A 97 8.88 30.03 -24.56
C LEU A 97 7.59 30.33 -25.35
N LEU A 98 7.17 31.60 -25.41
CA LEU A 98 6.03 32.02 -26.22
C LEU A 98 6.34 32.04 -27.73
N ASN A 99 7.60 32.28 -28.10
CA ASN A 99 8.02 32.47 -29.49
C ASN A 99 8.70 31.24 -30.10
N THR A 100 9.18 30.29 -29.28
CA THR A 100 9.98 29.14 -29.72
C THR A 100 9.24 27.83 -29.52
N GLU A 101 9.16 26.98 -30.55
CA GLU A 101 8.57 25.63 -30.45
C GLU A 101 9.57 24.50 -30.20
N VAL A 102 10.86 24.77 -30.43
CA VAL A 102 11.96 23.80 -30.30
C VAL A 102 12.46 23.74 -28.86
N ASP A 103 12.82 22.55 -28.37
CA ASP A 103 13.44 22.32 -27.04
C ASP A 103 12.66 22.86 -25.83
N LYS A 104 11.34 23.05 -25.96
CA LYS A 104 10.44 23.54 -24.90
C LYS A 104 10.66 22.84 -23.55
N ASN A 105 10.89 21.52 -23.56
CA ASN A 105 11.08 20.75 -22.34
C ASN A 105 12.34 21.17 -21.55
N ILE A 106 13.42 21.49 -22.24
CA ILE A 106 14.70 21.89 -21.63
C ILE A 106 14.55 23.27 -20.96
N TYR A 107 13.89 24.20 -21.65
CA TYR A 107 13.62 25.53 -21.12
C TYR A 107 12.62 25.50 -19.96
N LEU A 108 11.60 24.64 -20.02
CA LEU A 108 10.67 24.43 -18.90
C LEU A 108 11.38 23.85 -17.68
N GLU A 109 12.35 22.95 -17.87
CA GLU A 109 13.13 22.38 -16.76
C GLU A 109 13.98 23.47 -16.09
N ALA A 110 14.67 24.28 -16.89
CA ALA A 110 15.43 25.42 -16.42
C ALA A 110 14.51 26.44 -15.71
N LEU A 111 13.33 26.70 -16.25
CA LEU A 111 12.32 27.58 -15.65
C LEU A 111 11.86 27.06 -14.29
N ALA A 112 11.62 25.76 -14.16
CA ALA A 112 11.22 25.14 -12.90
C ALA A 112 12.30 25.27 -11.81
N LEU A 113 13.58 25.07 -12.18
CA LEU A 113 14.73 25.32 -11.30
C LEU A 113 14.81 26.79 -10.88
N LEU A 114 14.65 27.73 -11.82
CA LEU A 114 14.64 29.16 -11.52
C LEU A 114 13.49 29.55 -10.59
N TYR A 115 12.31 28.94 -10.71
CA TYR A 115 11.20 29.13 -9.77
C TYR A 115 11.52 28.58 -8.37
N CYS A 116 12.26 27.48 -8.28
CA CYS A 116 12.73 26.96 -6.99
C CYS A 116 13.68 27.95 -6.31
N TYR A 117 14.60 28.55 -7.08
CA TYR A 117 15.52 29.58 -6.56
C TYR A 117 14.79 30.85 -6.12
N GLN A 118 13.71 31.24 -6.80
CA GLN A 118 12.83 32.34 -6.37
C GLN A 118 11.93 32.00 -5.18
N LYS A 119 11.96 30.75 -4.67
CA LYS A 119 11.02 30.24 -3.65
C LYS A 119 9.54 30.29 -4.08
N LYS A 120 9.26 30.32 -5.39
CA LYS A 120 7.91 30.26 -5.97
C LYS A 120 7.54 28.82 -6.30
N TYR A 121 7.41 28.00 -5.27
CA TYR A 121 7.26 26.56 -5.40
C TYR A 121 5.95 26.13 -6.09
N ASP A 122 4.87 26.93 -6.00
CA ASP A 122 3.60 26.64 -6.70
C ASP A 122 3.79 26.58 -8.22
N LYS A 123 4.49 27.59 -8.76
CA LYS A 123 4.79 27.70 -10.19
C LYS A 123 5.84 26.70 -10.64
N ALA A 124 6.81 26.39 -9.78
CA ALA A 124 7.77 25.32 -10.05
C ALA A 124 7.04 23.97 -10.20
N LEU A 125 6.09 23.68 -9.31
CA LEU A 125 5.32 22.45 -9.30
C LEU A 125 4.42 22.32 -10.54
N THR A 126 3.71 23.38 -10.93
CA THR A 126 2.93 23.36 -12.19
C THR A 126 3.82 23.09 -13.39
N THR A 127 4.99 23.73 -13.46
CA THR A 127 5.93 23.58 -14.57
C THR A 127 6.50 22.15 -14.63
N TYR A 128 6.91 21.60 -13.49
CA TYR A 128 7.40 20.22 -13.45
C TYR A 128 6.31 19.18 -13.74
N LEU A 129 5.05 19.45 -13.38
CA LEU A 129 3.92 18.59 -13.76
C LEU A 129 3.65 18.64 -15.26
N THR A 130 3.72 19.81 -15.91
CA THR A 130 3.63 19.90 -17.38
C THR A 130 4.75 19.14 -18.08
N LEU A 131 5.92 19.08 -17.46
CA LEU A 131 7.07 18.30 -17.94
C LEU A 131 6.98 16.81 -17.66
N GLN A 132 6.06 16.38 -16.79
CA GLN A 132 6.02 15.02 -16.25
C GLN A 132 7.37 14.59 -15.64
N HIS A 133 8.04 15.51 -14.94
CA HIS A 133 9.35 15.22 -14.36
C HIS A 133 9.22 14.52 -12.99
N LYS A 134 9.97 13.44 -12.75
CA LYS A 134 9.85 12.66 -11.49
C LYS A 134 10.38 13.39 -10.26
N ASP A 135 11.18 14.44 -10.42
CA ASP A 135 11.73 15.19 -9.29
C ASP A 135 10.69 16.06 -8.57
N VAL A 136 9.49 16.21 -9.13
CA VAL A 136 8.33 16.85 -8.46
C VAL A 136 8.15 16.29 -7.05
N PHE A 137 8.23 14.96 -6.89
CA PHE A 137 8.04 14.32 -5.60
C PHE A 137 9.10 14.75 -4.58
N THR A 138 10.37 14.88 -5.01
CA THR A 138 11.45 15.35 -4.13
C THR A 138 11.25 16.80 -3.70
N LEU A 139 10.71 17.64 -4.58
CA LEU A 139 10.39 19.04 -4.29
C LEU A 139 9.25 19.14 -3.28
N ILE A 140 8.19 18.35 -3.45
CA ILE A 140 7.05 18.31 -2.53
C ILE A 140 7.51 17.91 -1.12
N THR A 141 8.29 16.84 -1.00
CA THR A 141 8.77 16.34 0.29
C THR A 141 9.74 17.31 0.97
N LYS A 142 10.67 17.93 0.21
CA LYS A 142 11.66 18.87 0.76
C LYS A 142 11.03 20.17 1.27
N HIS A 143 10.04 20.70 0.55
CA HIS A 143 9.44 22.00 0.86
C HIS A 143 8.07 21.92 1.55
N ASN A 144 7.59 20.73 1.92
CA ASN A 144 6.29 20.49 2.57
C ASN A 144 5.09 21.08 1.81
N MET A 145 5.06 20.94 0.48
CA MET A 145 4.06 21.59 -0.40
C MET A 145 2.68 20.89 -0.43
N TYR A 146 2.20 20.39 0.71
CA TYR A 146 0.99 19.55 0.78
C TYR A 146 -0.33 20.30 0.51
N ASN A 147 -0.37 21.61 0.77
CA ASN A 147 -1.57 22.42 0.53
C ASN A 147 -1.85 22.62 -0.97
N VAL A 148 -0.80 22.64 -1.78
CA VAL A 148 -0.84 23.01 -3.20
C VAL A 148 -1.09 21.78 -4.07
N ILE A 149 -0.72 20.61 -3.57
CA ILE A 149 -0.99 19.34 -4.24
C ILE A 149 -2.46 18.93 -4.14
N HIS A 150 -3.26 19.54 -3.26
CA HIS A 150 -4.66 19.17 -3.08
C HIS A 150 -5.42 19.18 -4.38
N ASP A 151 -5.18 20.13 -5.30
CA ASP A 151 -5.89 20.23 -6.58
C ASP A 151 -5.23 19.46 -7.72
N LYS A 152 -4.09 18.80 -7.45
CA LYS A 152 -3.19 18.21 -8.46
C LYS A 152 -2.87 16.74 -8.20
N ILE A 153 -3.65 16.08 -7.34
CA ILE A 153 -3.42 14.69 -6.93
C ILE A 153 -3.55 13.75 -8.14
N LEU A 154 -4.50 14.02 -9.04
CA LEU A 154 -4.68 13.25 -10.27
C LEU A 154 -3.45 13.30 -11.17
N GLU A 155 -2.91 14.49 -11.41
CA GLU A 155 -1.70 14.69 -12.23
C GLU A 155 -0.51 13.94 -11.62
N LEU A 156 -0.33 14.02 -10.29
CA LEU A 156 0.73 13.32 -9.57
C LEU A 156 0.59 11.79 -9.64
N MET A 157 -0.62 11.27 -9.44
CA MET A 157 -0.90 9.84 -9.50
C MET A 157 -0.76 9.28 -10.92
N SER A 158 -1.06 10.09 -11.94
CA SER A 158 -0.85 9.73 -13.35
C SER A 158 0.64 9.69 -13.72
N LEU A 159 1.46 10.51 -13.07
CA LEU A 159 2.89 10.59 -13.31
C LEU A 159 3.64 9.36 -12.77
N ASP A 160 3.44 9.05 -11.49
CA ASP A 160 4.06 7.89 -10.83
C ASP A 160 3.21 7.48 -9.63
N SER A 161 2.44 6.41 -9.79
CA SER A 161 1.51 5.96 -8.74
C SER A 161 2.22 5.58 -7.45
N ASP A 162 3.42 5.01 -7.53
CA ASP A 162 4.09 4.42 -6.37
C ASP A 162 4.77 5.52 -5.55
N LYS A 163 5.39 6.49 -6.23
CA LYS A 163 5.94 7.68 -5.56
C LYS A 163 4.85 8.62 -5.06
N ALA A 164 3.78 8.82 -5.83
CA ALA A 164 2.67 9.67 -5.43
C ALA A 164 1.97 9.12 -4.18
N THR A 165 1.70 7.81 -4.13
CA THR A 165 1.13 7.18 -2.92
C THR A 165 2.05 7.33 -1.72
N ALA A 166 3.36 7.10 -1.87
CA ALA A 166 4.32 7.32 -0.79
C ALA A 166 4.32 8.77 -0.26
N VAL A 167 4.27 9.76 -1.15
CA VAL A 167 4.24 11.18 -0.77
C VAL A 167 2.91 11.57 -0.10
N LEU A 168 1.78 11.08 -0.60
CA LEU A 168 0.45 11.36 -0.04
C LEU A 168 0.26 10.71 1.34
N LEU A 169 0.93 9.59 1.59
CA LEU A 169 0.86 8.84 2.85
C LEU A 169 1.92 9.29 3.87
N ASP A 170 2.96 10.02 3.46
CA ASP A 170 3.99 10.56 4.35
C ASP A 170 3.38 11.68 5.24
N LYS A 171 3.12 11.34 6.52
CA LYS A 171 2.77 12.23 7.65
C LYS A 171 1.31 12.68 7.76
N THR A 172 0.34 11.99 7.14
CA THR A 172 -1.11 12.28 7.31
C THR A 172 -1.49 13.76 7.15
N LYS A 173 -0.73 14.51 6.33
CA LYS A 173 -0.97 15.95 6.12
C LYS A 173 -2.07 16.23 5.10
N VAL A 174 -2.32 15.27 4.20
CA VAL A 174 -3.40 15.35 3.21
C VAL A 174 -4.57 14.49 3.70
N PRO A 175 -5.78 15.07 3.87
CA PRO A 175 -6.95 14.29 4.26
C PRO A 175 -7.31 13.28 3.17
N VAL A 176 -7.55 12.03 3.59
CA VAL A 176 -7.90 10.90 2.72
C VAL A 176 -9.20 11.19 1.95
N GLU A 177 -10.11 11.97 2.54
CA GLU A 177 -11.37 12.40 1.92
C GLU A 177 -11.15 13.28 0.69
N VAL A 178 -10.08 14.10 0.67
CA VAL A 178 -9.75 14.95 -0.48
C VAL A 178 -9.20 14.09 -1.62
N VAL A 179 -8.32 13.14 -1.27
CA VAL A 179 -7.73 12.19 -2.22
C VAL A 179 -8.82 11.33 -2.86
N GLU A 180 -9.74 10.82 -2.05
CA GLU A 180 -10.87 10.01 -2.53
C GLU A 180 -11.77 10.79 -3.47
N LYS A 181 -12.17 12.02 -3.13
CA LYS A 181 -13.03 12.85 -3.99
C LYS A 181 -12.43 13.10 -5.36
N GLN A 182 -11.11 13.29 -5.42
CA GLN A 182 -10.43 13.53 -6.69
C GLN A 182 -10.19 12.24 -7.49
N LEU A 183 -9.93 11.13 -6.81
CA LEU A 183 -9.71 9.83 -7.45
C LEU A 183 -11.00 9.05 -7.69
N ALA A 184 -12.17 9.58 -7.34
CA ALA A 184 -13.46 8.90 -7.45
C ALA A 184 -13.79 8.42 -8.87
N ASN A 185 -13.30 9.12 -9.91
CA ASN A 185 -13.51 8.77 -11.31
C ASN A 185 -12.43 7.83 -11.87
N HIS A 186 -11.37 7.54 -11.11
CA HIS A 186 -10.23 6.73 -11.54
C HIS A 186 -10.03 5.53 -10.60
N ASP A 187 -10.90 4.54 -10.76
CA ASP A 187 -10.96 3.29 -9.98
C ASP A 187 -9.58 2.61 -9.77
N LEU A 188 -8.72 2.54 -10.79
CA LEU A 188 -7.39 1.91 -10.69
C LEU A 188 -6.41 2.68 -9.79
N LEU A 189 -6.40 4.01 -9.89
CA LEU A 189 -5.53 4.87 -9.09
C LEU A 189 -6.01 4.91 -7.64
N LEU A 190 -7.33 4.97 -7.46
CA LEU A 190 -7.97 4.86 -6.14
C LEU A 190 -7.62 3.52 -5.47
N PHE A 191 -7.65 2.42 -6.22
CA PHE A 191 -7.26 1.10 -5.71
C PHE A 191 -5.82 1.08 -5.19
N LYS A 192 -4.84 1.56 -5.98
CA LYS A 192 -3.43 1.59 -5.56
C LYS A 192 -3.22 2.42 -4.30
N TYR A 193 -3.88 3.58 -4.23
CA TYR A 193 -3.79 4.44 -3.06
C TYR A 193 -4.42 3.81 -1.82
N LEU A 194 -5.62 3.24 -1.93
CA LEU A 194 -6.30 2.63 -0.80
C LEU A 194 -5.63 1.32 -0.34
N ASP A 195 -5.03 0.53 -1.23
CA ASP A 195 -4.23 -0.66 -0.87
C ASP A 195 -3.03 -0.25 -0.01
N ALA A 196 -2.31 0.81 -0.41
CA ALA A 196 -1.19 1.35 0.35
C ALA A 196 -1.66 1.97 1.69
N TYR A 197 -2.78 2.71 1.69
CA TYR A 197 -3.36 3.29 2.90
C TYR A 197 -3.77 2.22 3.92
N SER A 198 -4.42 1.14 3.50
CA SER A 198 -4.88 0.06 4.39
C SER A 198 -3.74 -0.65 5.16
N LYS A 199 -2.52 -0.65 4.60
CA LYS A 199 -1.33 -1.21 5.24
C LYS A 199 -0.77 -0.32 6.35
N ILE A 200 -1.02 0.99 6.26
CA ILE A 200 -0.53 1.99 7.22
C ILE A 200 -1.56 2.22 8.32
N GLU A 201 -2.83 2.38 7.95
CA GLU A 201 -3.92 2.62 8.89
C GLU A 201 -5.03 1.56 8.76
N PRO A 202 -5.14 0.61 9.71
CA PRO A 202 -6.20 -0.41 9.73
C PRO A 202 -7.55 0.13 10.26
N ASN A 203 -7.88 1.39 9.98
CA ASN A 203 -9.05 2.09 10.55
C ASN A 203 -10.40 1.61 9.98
N GLY A 204 -10.41 0.71 8.99
CA GLY A 204 -11.63 0.02 8.54
C GLY A 204 -12.57 0.82 7.64
N ARG A 205 -12.53 2.16 7.72
CA ARG A 205 -13.50 3.06 7.07
C ARG A 205 -13.67 2.85 5.56
N TYR A 206 -12.58 2.55 4.86
CA TYR A 206 -12.57 2.40 3.40
C TYR A 206 -12.60 0.93 2.93
N HIS A 207 -12.72 -0.02 3.86
CA HIS A 207 -12.62 -1.44 3.52
C HIS A 207 -13.79 -1.92 2.65
N GLY A 208 -15.00 -1.37 2.82
CA GLY A 208 -16.13 -1.69 1.93
C GLY A 208 -15.90 -1.29 0.47
N LYS A 209 -15.35 -0.10 0.23
CA LYS A 209 -14.98 0.35 -1.14
C LYS A 209 -13.80 -0.46 -1.69
N LEU A 210 -12.82 -0.77 -0.83
CA LEU A 210 -11.70 -1.63 -1.20
C LEU A 210 -12.15 -3.01 -1.68
N VAL A 211 -13.12 -3.66 -1.03
CA VAL A 211 -13.64 -4.96 -1.49
C VAL A 211 -14.13 -4.89 -2.94
N ARG A 212 -14.89 -3.84 -3.29
CA ARG A 212 -15.37 -3.62 -4.67
C ARG A 212 -14.21 -3.41 -5.65
N LEU A 213 -13.16 -2.71 -5.23
CA LEU A 213 -11.98 -2.45 -6.06
C LEU A 213 -11.08 -3.70 -6.20
N TYR A 214 -10.85 -4.46 -5.14
CA TYR A 214 -10.14 -5.74 -5.19
C TYR A 214 -10.84 -6.73 -6.11
N ALA A 215 -12.17 -6.81 -6.05
CA ALA A 215 -12.96 -7.64 -6.93
C ALA A 215 -12.75 -7.32 -8.44
N LYS A 216 -12.53 -6.04 -8.77
CA LYS A 216 -12.29 -5.59 -10.15
C LYS A 216 -10.82 -5.74 -10.60
N TYR A 217 -9.85 -5.40 -9.74
CA TYR A 217 -8.45 -5.22 -10.17
C TYR A 217 -7.47 -6.25 -9.61
N ALA A 218 -7.78 -6.91 -8.49
CA ALA A 218 -6.82 -7.78 -7.81
C ALA A 218 -7.52 -8.88 -6.99
N ARG A 219 -8.00 -9.91 -7.67
CA ARG A 219 -8.65 -11.08 -7.06
C ARG A 219 -7.76 -11.80 -6.05
N ASP A 220 -6.50 -12.03 -6.40
CA ASP A 220 -5.58 -12.84 -5.56
C ASP A 220 -5.34 -12.23 -4.17
N LYS A 221 -5.50 -10.91 -4.06
CA LYS A 221 -5.32 -10.17 -2.80
C LYS A 221 -6.61 -10.05 -1.98
N LEU A 222 -7.77 -10.39 -2.56
CA LEU A 222 -9.07 -10.27 -1.90
C LEU A 222 -9.18 -11.22 -0.71
N LEU A 223 -8.88 -12.51 -0.89
CA LEU A 223 -8.99 -13.50 0.19
C LEU A 223 -8.07 -13.20 1.39
N PRO A 224 -6.76 -12.86 1.20
CA PRO A 224 -5.92 -12.40 2.29
C PRO A 224 -6.48 -11.15 2.99
N PHE A 225 -6.97 -10.17 2.22
CA PHE A 225 -7.56 -8.95 2.77
C PHE A 225 -8.79 -9.22 3.64
N LEU A 226 -9.70 -10.09 3.18
CA LEU A 226 -10.90 -10.49 3.91
C LEU A 226 -10.59 -11.23 5.22
N LYS A 227 -9.46 -11.95 5.27
CA LYS A 227 -8.98 -12.63 6.49
C LYS A 227 -8.35 -11.68 7.50
N CYS A 228 -7.66 -10.64 7.02
CA CYS A 228 -6.95 -9.69 7.87
C CYS A 228 -7.86 -8.58 8.45
N SER A 229 -9.04 -8.38 7.89
CA SER A 229 -9.93 -7.30 8.31
C SER A 229 -11.31 -7.76 8.76
N ASP A 230 -11.88 -7.05 9.72
CA ASP A 230 -13.24 -7.29 10.24
C ASP A 230 -14.19 -6.10 10.01
N ASN A 231 -13.71 -4.99 9.45
CA ASN A 231 -14.45 -3.72 9.38
C ASN A 231 -15.18 -3.47 8.03
N TYR A 232 -15.42 -4.49 7.22
CA TYR A 232 -16.13 -4.36 5.95
C TYR A 232 -17.59 -4.84 6.03
N PRO A 233 -18.51 -4.25 5.23
CA PRO A 233 -19.88 -4.74 5.10
C PRO A 233 -19.90 -6.11 4.42
N ILE A 234 -20.12 -7.17 5.21
CA ILE A 234 -20.03 -8.57 4.75
C ILE A 234 -21.10 -8.89 3.68
N GLN A 235 -22.30 -8.31 3.79
CA GLN A 235 -23.39 -8.50 2.83
C GLN A 235 -23.04 -7.92 1.45
N GLU A 236 -22.56 -6.67 1.39
CA GLU A 236 -22.13 -6.08 0.13
C GLU A 236 -20.95 -6.84 -0.49
N ALA A 237 -20.03 -7.34 0.34
CA ALA A 237 -18.93 -8.18 -0.11
C ALA A 237 -19.44 -9.48 -0.73
N LEU A 238 -20.45 -10.12 -0.14
CA LEU A 238 -21.09 -11.31 -0.68
C LEU A 238 -21.75 -11.02 -2.02
N ASP A 239 -22.53 -9.95 -2.15
CA ASP A 239 -23.22 -9.61 -3.40
C ASP A 239 -22.22 -9.42 -4.55
N VAL A 240 -21.11 -8.72 -4.28
CA VAL A 240 -20.03 -8.54 -5.25
C VAL A 240 -19.38 -9.87 -5.63
N CYS A 241 -19.16 -10.76 -4.66
CA CYS A 241 -18.58 -12.08 -4.92
C CYS A 241 -19.55 -13.01 -5.68
N GLN A 242 -20.85 -12.93 -5.39
CA GLN A 242 -21.90 -13.68 -6.08
C GLN A 242 -22.01 -13.27 -7.54
N ASN A 243 -22.04 -11.96 -7.81
CA ASN A 243 -22.11 -11.44 -9.18
C ASN A 243 -20.93 -11.85 -10.05
N ASN A 244 -19.74 -12.00 -9.44
CA ASN A 244 -18.51 -12.39 -10.15
C ASN A 244 -18.15 -13.89 -10.01
N LEU A 245 -18.99 -14.68 -9.34
CA LEU A 245 -18.80 -16.13 -9.11
C LEU A 245 -17.47 -16.47 -8.38
N PHE A 246 -17.11 -15.69 -7.38
CA PHE A 246 -15.90 -15.90 -6.56
C PHE A 246 -16.13 -16.91 -5.43
N TYR A 247 -16.17 -18.20 -5.79
CA TYR A 247 -16.54 -19.28 -4.86
C TYR A 247 -15.67 -19.41 -3.59
N PRO A 248 -14.31 -19.35 -3.65
CA PRO A 248 -13.49 -19.45 -2.43
C PRO A 248 -13.76 -18.33 -1.41
N GLU A 249 -13.94 -17.12 -1.90
CA GLU A 249 -14.22 -15.92 -1.10
C GLU A 249 -15.65 -15.94 -0.55
N MET A 250 -16.62 -16.39 -1.34
CA MET A 250 -18.01 -16.59 -0.90
C MET A 250 -18.09 -17.58 0.26
N VAL A 251 -17.39 -18.72 0.18
CA VAL A 251 -17.35 -19.73 1.25
C VAL A 251 -16.80 -19.13 2.54
N PHE A 252 -15.74 -18.33 2.45
CA PHE A 252 -15.16 -17.65 3.61
C PHE A 252 -16.14 -16.65 4.25
N LEU A 253 -16.80 -15.82 3.42
CA LEU A 253 -17.77 -14.83 3.89
C LEU A 253 -19.03 -15.48 4.50
N LEU A 254 -19.56 -16.53 3.88
CA LEU A 254 -20.70 -17.29 4.39
C LEU A 254 -20.38 -18.01 5.70
N GLY A 255 -19.16 -18.55 5.83
CA GLY A 255 -18.66 -19.11 7.08
C GLY A 255 -18.65 -18.10 8.22
N ARG A 256 -18.27 -16.84 7.95
CA ARG A 256 -18.32 -15.74 8.94
C ARG A 256 -19.72 -15.27 9.30
N ILE A 257 -20.65 -15.29 8.36
CA ILE A 257 -22.07 -14.97 8.62
C ILE A 257 -22.77 -16.08 9.40
N GLY A 258 -22.22 -17.29 9.38
CA GLY A 258 -22.82 -18.48 9.97
C GLY A 258 -23.81 -19.19 9.04
N ASN A 259 -23.89 -18.79 7.75
CA ASN A 259 -24.69 -19.51 6.76
C ASN A 259 -23.89 -20.68 6.16
N THR A 260 -23.59 -21.65 7.03
CA THR A 260 -22.70 -22.77 6.73
C THR A 260 -23.29 -23.76 5.73
N ARG A 261 -24.62 -23.89 5.65
CA ARG A 261 -25.29 -24.80 4.68
C ARG A 261 -25.11 -24.33 3.24
N GLU A 262 -25.32 -23.04 2.97
CA GLU A 262 -25.07 -22.47 1.64
C GLU A 262 -23.59 -22.52 1.27
N ALA A 263 -22.70 -22.26 2.23
CA ALA A 263 -21.26 -22.39 2.01
C ALA A 263 -20.89 -23.82 1.59
N LEU A 264 -21.41 -24.83 2.32
CA LEU A 264 -21.20 -26.24 2.02
C LEU A 264 -21.74 -26.61 0.63
N GLN A 265 -22.92 -26.09 0.27
CA GLN A 265 -23.50 -26.28 -1.05
C GLN A 265 -22.59 -25.77 -2.17
N ILE A 266 -22.06 -24.55 -2.02
CA ILE A 266 -21.13 -23.96 -3.00
C ILE A 266 -19.86 -24.81 -3.13
N ILE A 267 -19.31 -25.33 -2.02
CA ILE A 267 -18.12 -26.18 -2.07
C ILE A 267 -18.39 -27.49 -2.85
N ILE A 268 -19.53 -28.13 -2.60
CA ILE A 268 -19.88 -29.42 -3.21
C ILE A 268 -20.21 -29.26 -4.70
N GLU A 269 -21.02 -28.25 -5.05
CA GLU A 269 -21.54 -28.07 -6.42
C GLU A 269 -20.53 -27.40 -7.35
N GLN A 270 -19.88 -26.33 -6.88
CA GLN A 270 -19.06 -25.45 -7.73
C GLN A 270 -17.56 -25.71 -7.61
N LEU A 271 -17.04 -25.86 -6.39
CA LEU A 271 -15.60 -26.12 -6.18
C LEU A 271 -15.23 -27.59 -6.41
N LYS A 272 -16.18 -28.52 -6.27
CA LYS A 272 -15.98 -29.99 -6.36
C LYS A 272 -14.79 -30.48 -5.52
N ASN A 273 -14.40 -29.72 -4.49
CA ASN A 273 -13.22 -29.99 -3.67
C ASN A 273 -13.66 -30.50 -2.30
N ILE A 274 -13.71 -31.83 -2.18
CA ILE A 274 -14.15 -32.51 -0.95
C ILE A 274 -13.20 -32.23 0.22
N ASN A 275 -11.89 -32.08 -0.04
CA ASN A 275 -10.93 -31.82 1.02
C ASN A 275 -11.20 -30.48 1.70
N GLN A 276 -11.58 -29.47 0.91
CA GLN A 276 -11.99 -28.17 1.43
C GLN A 276 -13.32 -28.26 2.18
N ALA A 277 -14.27 -29.07 1.69
CA ALA A 277 -15.53 -29.33 2.40
C ALA A 277 -15.30 -30.00 3.77
N ILE A 278 -14.43 -31.00 3.82
CA ILE A 278 -14.04 -31.70 5.05
C ILE A 278 -13.39 -30.72 6.02
N ASN A 279 -12.43 -29.91 5.57
CA ASN A 279 -11.77 -28.93 6.43
C ASN A 279 -12.78 -27.88 6.96
N PHE A 280 -13.71 -27.42 6.12
CA PHE A 280 -14.76 -26.49 6.52
C PHE A 280 -15.68 -27.09 7.59
N CYS A 281 -16.12 -28.36 7.42
CA CYS A 281 -16.90 -29.06 8.43
C CYS A 281 -16.11 -29.31 9.73
N GLN A 282 -14.79 -29.54 9.64
CA GLN A 282 -13.91 -29.67 10.81
C GLN A 282 -13.77 -28.35 11.57
N GLU A 283 -13.59 -27.22 10.87
CA GLU A 283 -13.46 -25.90 11.47
C GLU A 283 -14.73 -25.47 12.21
N HIS A 284 -15.92 -25.79 11.67
CA HIS A 284 -17.20 -25.42 12.27
C HIS A 284 -17.74 -26.45 13.30
N ASN A 285 -17.23 -27.68 13.32
CA ASN A 285 -17.59 -28.76 14.27
C ASN A 285 -19.10 -29.00 14.46
N ASP A 286 -19.89 -28.80 13.40
CA ASP A 286 -21.35 -28.94 13.44
C ASP A 286 -21.81 -30.30 12.89
N LYS A 287 -22.61 -31.03 13.69
CA LYS A 287 -23.16 -32.33 13.32
C LYS A 287 -24.13 -32.23 12.14
N GLU A 288 -24.91 -31.16 12.03
CA GLU A 288 -25.86 -30.99 10.92
C GLU A 288 -25.11 -30.86 9.58
N LEU A 289 -24.02 -30.08 9.55
CA LEU A 289 -23.18 -29.95 8.35
C LEU A 289 -22.57 -31.27 7.89
N TRP A 290 -22.13 -32.11 8.83
CA TRP A 290 -21.67 -33.45 8.51
C TRP A 290 -22.78 -34.30 7.90
N THR A 291 -23.99 -34.24 8.44
CA THR A 291 -25.13 -34.97 7.86
C THR A 291 -25.49 -34.48 6.46
N ASP A 292 -25.43 -33.17 6.22
CA ASP A 292 -25.71 -32.58 4.91
C ASP A 292 -24.61 -32.92 3.89
N LEU A 293 -23.34 -32.93 4.31
CA LEU A 293 -22.22 -33.39 3.50
C LEU A 293 -22.40 -34.87 3.13
N ILE A 294 -22.73 -35.73 4.10
CA ILE A 294 -22.95 -37.16 3.86
C ILE A 294 -24.10 -37.36 2.88
N LYS A 295 -25.28 -36.76 3.12
CA LYS A 295 -26.44 -36.88 2.21
C LYS A 295 -26.12 -36.52 0.76
N ARG A 296 -25.34 -35.44 0.55
CA ARG A 296 -24.99 -34.95 -0.80
C ARG A 296 -23.82 -35.70 -1.46
N THR A 297 -23.02 -36.45 -0.69
CA THR A 297 -21.83 -37.16 -1.20
C THR A 297 -22.07 -38.65 -1.41
N VAL A 298 -23.16 -39.21 -0.87
CA VAL A 298 -23.55 -40.62 -1.05
C VAL A 298 -23.70 -41.02 -2.52
N ASP A 299 -24.10 -40.09 -3.40
CA ASP A 299 -24.28 -40.35 -4.83
C ASP A 299 -22.96 -40.58 -5.59
N LYS A 300 -21.81 -40.27 -4.99
CA LYS A 300 -20.48 -40.37 -5.64
C LYS A 300 -19.53 -41.26 -4.83
N PRO A 301 -19.17 -42.46 -5.31
CA PRO A 301 -18.39 -43.44 -4.54
C PRO A 301 -16.97 -42.95 -4.23
N GLU A 302 -16.36 -42.13 -5.09
CA GLU A 302 -15.03 -41.54 -4.85
C GLU A 302 -15.00 -40.62 -3.62
N TYR A 303 -16.11 -39.92 -3.36
CA TYR A 303 -16.23 -39.01 -2.22
C TYR A 303 -16.39 -39.79 -0.93
N VAL A 304 -17.17 -40.88 -0.97
CA VAL A 304 -17.35 -41.78 0.17
C VAL A 304 -16.03 -42.40 0.61
N THR A 305 -15.15 -42.86 -0.30
CA THR A 305 -13.83 -43.40 0.08
C THR A 305 -12.98 -42.36 0.81
N LEU A 306 -12.96 -41.11 0.32
CA LEU A 306 -12.17 -40.04 0.94
C LEU A 306 -12.71 -39.63 2.32
N LEU A 307 -14.04 -39.59 2.44
CA LEU A 307 -14.74 -39.31 3.70
C LEU A 307 -14.44 -40.41 4.73
N LEU A 308 -14.52 -41.68 4.36
CA LEU A 308 -14.21 -42.81 5.24
C LEU A 308 -12.77 -42.76 5.78
N LYS A 309 -11.80 -42.29 4.99
CA LYS A 309 -10.40 -42.18 5.41
C LYS A 309 -10.13 -41.04 6.41
N ARG A 310 -11.00 -40.03 6.54
CA ARG A 310 -10.74 -38.80 7.32
C ARG A 310 -11.74 -38.53 8.44
N ILE A 311 -12.91 -39.18 8.45
CA ILE A 311 -14.01 -38.84 9.37
C ILE A 311 -13.92 -39.54 10.73
N GLY A 312 -13.09 -40.57 10.88
CA GLY A 312 -13.05 -41.42 12.08
C GLY A 312 -12.96 -40.69 13.44
N ASN A 313 -12.40 -39.48 13.47
CA ASN A 313 -12.23 -38.66 14.68
C ASN A 313 -13.36 -37.65 14.97
N TYR A 314 -14.33 -37.47 14.06
CA TYR A 314 -15.24 -36.30 14.13
C TYR A 314 -16.72 -36.66 14.10
N VAL A 315 -17.09 -37.77 13.48
CA VAL A 315 -18.50 -38.16 13.32
C VAL A 315 -18.66 -39.63 13.66
N ASP A 316 -19.80 -39.97 14.26
CA ASP A 316 -20.16 -41.35 14.53
C ASP A 316 -20.19 -42.16 13.22
N PRO A 317 -19.40 -43.24 13.12
CA PRO A 317 -19.36 -44.12 11.96
C PRO A 317 -20.74 -44.62 11.49
N ARG A 318 -21.69 -44.73 12.42
CA ARG A 318 -23.06 -45.17 12.15
C ARG A 318 -23.79 -44.23 11.18
N MET A 319 -23.56 -42.92 11.28
CA MET A 319 -24.20 -41.92 10.42
C MET A 319 -23.76 -42.03 8.95
N LEU A 320 -22.54 -42.52 8.71
CA LEU A 320 -22.05 -42.83 7.37
C LEU A 320 -22.60 -44.16 6.88
N ILE A 321 -22.47 -45.20 7.70
CA ILE A 321 -22.82 -46.57 7.32
C ILE A 321 -24.31 -46.69 6.98
N GLN A 322 -25.19 -46.00 7.72
CA GLN A 322 -26.63 -46.03 7.45
C GLN A 322 -27.05 -45.33 6.15
N ASN A 323 -26.24 -44.40 5.65
CA ASN A 323 -26.57 -43.60 4.46
C ASN A 323 -25.92 -44.12 3.17
N ILE A 324 -25.05 -45.14 3.23
CA ILE A 324 -24.45 -45.75 2.03
C ILE A 324 -25.50 -46.64 1.35
N GLN A 325 -25.86 -46.30 0.11
CA GLN A 325 -26.80 -47.12 -0.68
C GLN A 325 -26.20 -48.49 -1.02
N SER A 326 -27.03 -49.52 -0.93
CA SER A 326 -26.66 -50.91 -1.22
C SER A 326 -26.38 -51.07 -2.73
N GLY A 327 -25.11 -51.26 -3.11
CA GLY A 327 -24.70 -51.43 -4.51
C GLY A 327 -23.51 -50.58 -4.95
N CYS A 328 -23.01 -49.65 -4.12
CA CYS A 328 -21.84 -48.84 -4.45
C CYS A 328 -20.52 -49.65 -4.44
N GLU A 329 -19.83 -49.72 -5.58
CA GLU A 329 -18.47 -50.26 -5.68
C GLU A 329 -17.46 -49.26 -5.11
N ILE A 330 -17.19 -49.36 -3.80
CA ILE A 330 -16.20 -48.53 -3.11
C ILE A 330 -14.85 -49.26 -3.13
N LYS A 331 -13.86 -48.70 -3.83
CA LYS A 331 -12.47 -49.19 -3.81
C LYS A 331 -11.87 -49.01 -2.41
N ASP A 332 -11.15 -50.02 -1.92
CA ASP A 332 -10.49 -50.07 -0.60
C ASP A 332 -11.39 -49.81 0.62
N LEU A 333 -12.65 -50.24 0.54
CA LEU A 333 -13.62 -50.08 1.63
C LEU A 333 -13.15 -50.72 2.94
N LYS A 334 -12.59 -51.94 2.87
CA LYS A 334 -12.14 -52.70 4.05
C LYS A 334 -11.05 -51.96 4.82
N GLU A 335 -10.04 -51.44 4.12
CA GLU A 335 -8.93 -50.72 4.73
C GLU A 335 -9.38 -49.36 5.29
N SER A 336 -10.23 -48.66 4.55
CA SER A 336 -10.78 -47.36 4.96
C SER A 336 -11.69 -47.49 6.20
N LEU A 337 -12.52 -48.54 6.26
CA LEU A 337 -13.35 -48.84 7.44
C LEU A 337 -12.51 -49.27 8.64
N ALA A 338 -11.51 -50.13 8.44
CA ALA A 338 -10.62 -50.55 9.51
C ALA A 338 -9.90 -49.35 10.14
N LYS A 339 -9.37 -48.45 9.29
CA LYS A 339 -8.76 -47.21 9.75
C LYS A 339 -9.75 -46.32 10.52
N MET A 340 -10.93 -46.07 9.96
CA MET A 340 -11.97 -45.28 10.62
C MET A 340 -12.39 -45.85 11.98
N MET A 341 -12.53 -47.18 12.09
CA MET A 341 -12.88 -47.84 13.34
C MET A 341 -11.76 -47.73 14.38
N CYS A 342 -10.50 -47.88 13.97
CA CYS A 342 -9.35 -47.67 14.85
C CYS A 342 -9.31 -46.21 15.35
N ASP A 343 -9.48 -45.25 14.45
CA ASP A 343 -9.49 -43.82 14.76
C ASP A 343 -10.63 -43.47 15.75
N TYR A 344 -11.84 -43.97 15.51
CA TYR A 344 -12.98 -43.78 16.41
C TYR A 344 -12.78 -44.47 17.77
N HIS A 345 -12.20 -45.67 17.79
CA HIS A 345 -11.90 -46.37 19.04
C HIS A 345 -10.86 -45.61 19.88
N LEU A 346 -9.81 -45.07 19.24
CA LEU A 346 -8.84 -44.21 19.90
C LEU A 346 -9.51 -42.95 20.47
N GLN A 347 -10.40 -42.31 19.72
CA GLN A 347 -11.15 -41.15 20.20
C GLN A 347 -12.01 -41.47 21.43
N LEU A 348 -12.76 -42.58 21.42
CA LEU A 348 -13.58 -43.00 22.56
C LEU A 348 -12.71 -43.28 23.79
N SER A 349 -11.59 -43.98 23.60
CA SER A 349 -10.64 -44.25 24.68
C SER A 349 -10.08 -42.97 25.30
N VAL A 350 -9.71 -41.98 24.48
CA VAL A 350 -9.23 -40.67 24.95
C VAL A 350 -10.34 -39.91 25.69
N GLN A 351 -11.56 -39.86 25.15
CA GLN A 351 -12.68 -39.21 25.80
C GLN A 351 -13.01 -39.84 27.16
N GLU A 352 -12.95 -41.16 27.27
CA GLU A 352 -13.19 -41.88 28.52
C GLU A 352 -12.09 -41.59 29.55
N ALA A 353 -10.82 -41.60 29.13
CA ALA A 353 -9.70 -41.19 29.98
C ALA A 353 -9.83 -39.74 30.46
N CYS A 354 -10.16 -38.79 29.56
CA CYS A 354 -10.38 -37.39 29.90
C CYS A 354 -11.57 -37.20 30.85
N LYS A 355 -12.65 -37.98 30.68
CA LYS A 355 -13.81 -37.97 31.57
C LYS A 355 -13.42 -38.43 32.98
N VAL A 356 -12.68 -39.53 33.10
CA VAL A 356 -12.19 -40.04 34.39
C VAL A 356 -11.29 -39.02 35.08
N ILE A 357 -10.35 -38.40 34.34
CA ILE A 357 -9.44 -37.38 34.88
C ILE A 357 -10.21 -36.14 35.34
N THR A 358 -11.14 -35.64 34.52
CA THR A 358 -11.95 -34.46 34.85
C THR A 358 -12.81 -34.70 36.09
N LEU A 359 -13.45 -35.89 36.19
CA LEU A 359 -14.21 -36.28 37.38
C LEU A 359 -13.32 -36.34 38.61
N ARG A 360 -12.14 -36.96 38.51
CA ARG A 360 -11.18 -37.02 39.62
C ARG A 360 -10.75 -35.61 40.07
N ASN A 361 -10.42 -34.74 39.11
CA ASN A 361 -10.02 -33.36 39.39
C ASN A 361 -11.16 -32.58 40.05
N TYR A 362 -12.40 -32.75 39.58
CA TYR A 362 -13.58 -32.14 40.19
C TYR A 362 -13.74 -32.54 41.65
N PHE A 363 -13.65 -33.84 41.96
CA PHE A 363 -13.75 -34.32 43.35
C PHE A 363 -12.59 -33.82 44.22
N GLU A 364 -11.36 -33.79 43.69
CA GLU A 364 -10.20 -33.29 44.45
C GLU A 364 -10.29 -31.79 44.74
N LEU A 365 -10.72 -30.98 43.75
CA LEU A 365 -10.98 -29.55 43.93
C LEU A 365 -12.11 -29.31 44.93
N HIS A 366 -13.20 -30.08 44.82
CA HIS A 366 -14.33 -29.99 45.74
C HIS A 366 -13.90 -30.32 47.18
N GLN A 367 -13.11 -31.38 47.37
CA GLN A 367 -12.57 -31.75 48.68
C GLN A 367 -11.65 -30.66 49.24
N LYS A 368 -10.75 -30.07 48.42
CA LYS A 368 -9.91 -28.94 48.83
C LYS A 368 -10.74 -27.71 49.24
N LEU A 369 -11.81 -27.42 48.50
CA LEU A 369 -12.73 -26.32 48.80
C LEU A 369 -13.43 -26.54 50.15
N ILE A 370 -13.95 -27.75 50.41
CA ILE A 370 -14.57 -28.11 51.69
C ILE A 370 -13.56 -27.95 52.83
N VAL A 371 -12.34 -28.48 52.70
CA VAL A 371 -11.29 -28.34 53.73
C VAL A 371 -10.97 -26.87 53.98
N ASN A 372 -10.85 -26.04 52.94
CA ASN A 372 -10.58 -24.62 53.10
C ASN A 372 -11.75 -23.86 53.75
N GLN A 373 -13.00 -24.22 53.48
CA GLN A 373 -14.17 -23.64 54.14
C GLN A 373 -14.32 -24.09 55.61
N GLN A 374 -13.87 -25.31 55.93
CA GLN A 374 -13.89 -25.84 57.31
C GLN A 374 -12.67 -25.43 58.14
N ARG A 375 -11.64 -24.83 57.54
CA ARG A 375 -10.49 -24.31 58.28
C ARG A 375 -10.90 -23.11 59.12
N GLY A 376 -10.51 -23.13 60.40
CA GLY A 376 -10.65 -21.97 61.27
C GLY A 376 -9.85 -20.79 60.72
N ILE A 377 -10.49 -19.63 60.64
CA ILE A 377 -9.85 -18.36 60.29
C ILE A 377 -9.41 -17.70 61.60
N SER A 378 -8.17 -17.21 61.68
CA SER A 378 -7.71 -16.42 62.83
C SER A 378 -8.38 -15.05 62.77
N VAL A 379 -9.31 -14.79 63.69
CA VAL A 379 -9.98 -13.50 63.83
C VAL A 379 -9.20 -12.68 64.85
N THR A 380 -8.64 -11.53 64.44
CA THR A 380 -8.14 -10.48 65.35
C THR A 380 -9.29 -9.54 65.71
N ASP A 381 -9.17 -8.76 66.79
CA ASP A 381 -10.25 -7.91 67.34
C ASP A 381 -10.87 -6.90 66.33
N ASP A 382 -10.21 -6.66 65.20
CA ASP A 382 -10.70 -5.81 64.10
C ASP A 382 -11.61 -6.53 63.08
N PHE A 383 -11.78 -7.85 63.14
CA PHE A 383 -12.58 -8.63 62.19
C PHE A 383 -13.98 -8.95 62.73
N MET A 384 -14.99 -8.24 62.24
CA MET A 384 -16.40 -8.56 62.47
C MET A 384 -16.94 -9.55 61.43
N CYS A 385 -17.68 -10.56 61.87
CA CYS A 385 -18.31 -11.55 60.98
C CYS A 385 -19.42 -10.90 60.12
N CYS A 386 -19.45 -11.20 58.82
CA CYS A 386 -20.45 -10.66 57.87
C CYS A 386 -21.90 -11.04 58.23
N ALA A 387 -22.13 -12.15 58.94
CA ALA A 387 -23.45 -12.50 59.45
C ALA A 387 -23.87 -11.67 60.67
N CYS A 388 -22.90 -11.25 61.51
CA CYS A 388 -23.15 -10.44 62.70
C CYS A 388 -23.34 -8.95 62.35
N GLN A 389 -22.82 -8.48 61.21
CA GLN A 389 -23.07 -7.13 60.69
C GLN A 389 -24.47 -6.96 60.08
N ALA A 390 -25.15 -8.03 59.67
CA ALA A 390 -26.44 -7.94 58.99
C ALA A 390 -27.66 -7.99 59.94
N GLY A 391 -27.44 -8.15 61.25
CA GLY A 391 -28.49 -8.37 62.25
C GLY A 391 -28.67 -7.24 63.28
N SER A 392 -28.08 -6.06 63.06
CA SER A 392 -28.22 -4.88 63.92
C SER A 392 -29.04 -3.78 63.29
#